data_AF-A2ZF32-F1
#
_entry.id   AF-A2ZF32-F1
#
_cell.length_a   1.000
_cell.length_b   1.000
_cell.length_c   1.000
_cell.angle_alpha   90.00
_cell.angle_beta   90.00
_cell.angle_gamma   90.00
#
_symmetry.space_group_name_H-M   'P 1'
#
loop_
_entity.id
_entity.type
_entity.pdbx_description
1 polymer ?
#
loop_
_entity_poly.entity_id
_entity_poly.type
_entity_poly.pdbx_seq_one_letter_code
_entity_poly.pdbx_strand_id
1 'polypeptide(L)'
;MAFVYFMDTLIDTAKDVALLRSKGIITSGLGSDEAVAKLINKILTKGGVMSPDSSIRDVLREINAHCKKPWNKWRATLMHTYFSNPWVFISLLAAIILLFATLMQTIYTVVPFYEK
;
A
#
# COMPACT_ATOMS: atom_id res chain seq x y z
N MET A 1 27.36 -0.02 -0.20
CA MET A 1 26.60 -0.04 1.07
C MET A 1 25.29 0.75 1.02
N ALA A 2 25.16 1.81 0.21
CA ALA A 2 23.91 2.60 0.12
C ALA A 2 22.67 1.79 -0.33
N PHE A 3 22.84 0.82 -1.24
CA PHE A 3 21.77 -0.11 -1.61
C PHE A 3 21.34 -1.03 -0.45
N VAL A 4 22.29 -1.51 0.35
CA VAL A 4 21.98 -2.36 1.51
C VAL A 4 21.22 -1.57 2.57
N TYR A 5 21.63 -0.32 2.82
CA TYR A 5 20.91 0.62 3.70
C TYR A 5 19.47 0.87 3.24
N PHE A 6 19.28 1.07 1.93
CA PHE A 6 17.95 1.20 1.36
C PHE A 6 17.11 -0.07 1.54
N MET A 7 17.68 -1.24 1.29
CA MET A 7 16.99 -2.52 1.44
C MET A 7 16.61 -2.83 2.90
N ASP A 8 17.44 -2.45 3.86
CA ASP A 8 17.14 -2.55 5.31
C ASP A 8 16.03 -1.60 5.74
N THR A 9 16.00 -0.39 5.17
CA THR A 9 14.88 0.53 5.39
C THR A 9 13.55 -0.05 4.87
N LEU A 10 13.61 -0.97 3.90
CA LEU A 10 12.44 -1.66 3.34
C LEU A 10 12.13 -3.01 4.00
N ILE A 11 13.10 -3.64 4.66
CA ILE A 11 13.00 -5.03 5.14
C ILE A 11 13.33 -5.06 6.62
N ASP A 12 12.30 -5.22 7.44
CA ASP A 12 12.45 -5.43 8.89
C ASP A 12 12.07 -6.87 9.27
N THR A 13 11.09 -7.44 8.57
CA THR A 13 10.53 -8.76 8.87
C THR A 13 10.56 -9.71 7.66
N ALA A 14 10.39 -11.01 7.93
CA ALA A 14 10.23 -12.03 6.88
C ALA A 14 9.03 -11.76 5.96
N LYS A 15 8.00 -11.04 6.44
CA LYS A 15 6.84 -10.65 5.62
C LYS A 15 7.21 -9.63 4.56
N ASP A 16 8.12 -8.71 4.87
CA ASP A 16 8.59 -7.69 3.93
C ASP A 16 9.41 -8.34 2.81
N VAL A 17 10.25 -9.32 3.15
CA VAL A 17 10.95 -10.15 2.17
C VAL A 17 9.98 -10.92 1.29
N ALA A 18 8.96 -11.56 1.87
CA ALA A 18 7.95 -12.30 1.12
C ALA A 18 7.18 -11.39 0.14
N LEU A 19 6.88 -10.15 0.56
CA LEU A 19 6.23 -9.16 -0.29
C LEU A 19 7.13 -8.74 -1.46
N LEU A 20 8.39 -8.40 -1.19
CA LEU A 20 9.36 -8.02 -2.22
C LEU A 20 9.63 -9.17 -3.20
N ARG A 21 9.68 -10.41 -2.71
CA ARG A 21 9.75 -11.61 -3.55
C ARG A 21 8.52 -11.78 -4.42
N SER A 22 7.31 -11.58 -3.87
CA SER A 22 6.06 -11.65 -4.65
C SER A 22 6.01 -10.63 -5.79
N LYS A 23 6.74 -9.51 -5.64
CA LYS A 23 6.90 -8.46 -6.65
C LYS A 23 8.11 -8.67 -7.56
N GLY A 24 8.86 -9.76 -7.39
CA GLY A 24 10.04 -10.08 -8.20
C GLY A 24 11.26 -9.21 -7.92
N ILE A 25 11.25 -8.43 -6.83
CA ILE A 25 12.34 -7.50 -6.48
C ILE A 25 13.52 -8.26 -5.84
N ILE A 26 13.22 -9.30 -5.07
CA ILE A 26 14.22 -10.19 -4.46
C ILE A 26 14.00 -11.60 -4.98
N THR A 27 15.07 -12.23 -5.46
CA THR A 27 15.09 -13.66 -5.75
C THR A 27 15.61 -14.39 -4.52
N SER A 28 14.91 -15.46 -4.10
CA SER A 28 15.25 -16.21 -2.89
C SER A 28 16.53 -17.02 -3.09
N GLY A 29 17.69 -16.41 -2.84
CA GLY A 29 18.99 -17.09 -2.89
C GLY A 29 19.39 -17.82 -1.59
N LEU A 30 18.70 -17.57 -0.48
CA LEU A 30 19.11 -17.98 0.88
C LEU A 30 18.14 -18.95 1.58
N GLY A 31 17.28 -19.65 0.83
CA GLY A 31 16.42 -20.71 1.33
C GLY A 31 15.18 -20.28 2.14
N SER A 32 15.27 -19.24 2.98
CA SER A 32 14.12 -18.72 3.78
C SER A 32 14.09 -17.20 3.84
N ASP A 33 12.88 -16.62 3.83
CA ASP A 33 12.63 -15.18 3.97
C ASP A 33 13.19 -14.60 5.26
N GLU A 34 13.16 -15.40 6.33
CA GLU A 34 13.69 -15.03 7.64
C GLU A 34 15.22 -14.95 7.63
N ALA A 35 15.88 -15.84 6.87
CA ALA A 35 17.33 -15.81 6.71
C ALA A 35 17.78 -14.57 5.92
N VAL A 36 17.01 -14.17 4.91
CA VAL A 36 17.26 -12.96 4.12
C VAL A 36 17.10 -11.69 4.98
N ALA A 37 16.01 -11.58 5.75
CA ALA A 37 15.79 -10.44 6.65
C ALA A 37 16.93 -10.33 7.68
N LYS A 38 17.28 -11.46 8.32
CA LYS A 38 18.37 -11.49 9.31
C LYS A 38 19.73 -11.14 8.73
N LEU A 39 20.00 -11.52 7.49
CA LEU A 39 21.25 -11.18 6.81
C LEU A 39 21.35 -9.68 6.55
N ILE A 40 20.31 -9.08 5.99
CA ILE A 40 20.28 -7.64 5.65
C ILE A 40 20.47 -6.80 6.92
N ASN A 41 19.69 -7.08 7.98
CA ASN A 41 19.78 -6.36 9.24
C ASN A 41 21.17 -6.49 9.87
N LYS A 42 21.77 -7.70 9.82
CA LYS A 42 23.11 -7.98 10.37
C LYS A 42 24.25 -7.30 9.60
N ILE A 43 24.11 -7.11 8.28
CA ILE A 43 25.13 -6.44 7.46
C ILE A 43 25.26 -4.96 7.88
N LEU A 44 24.15 -4.30 8.19
CA LEU A 44 24.15 -2.90 8.64
C LEU A 44 24.56 -2.72 10.10
N THR A 45 24.23 -3.67 10.99
CA THR A 45 24.74 -3.59 12.37
C THR A 45 26.27 -3.69 12.42
N LYS A 46 26.89 -4.33 11.41
CA LYS A 46 28.35 -4.49 11.32
C LYS A 46 29.05 -3.44 10.45
N GLY A 47 28.39 -2.98 9.39
CA GLY A 47 28.91 -1.93 8.50
C GLY A 47 28.43 -0.58 8.99
N GLY A 48 29.22 0.09 9.82
CA GLY A 48 28.90 1.38 10.43
C GLY A 48 28.21 2.36 9.48
N VAL A 49 27.17 3.03 10.00
CA VAL A 49 26.25 3.93 9.32
C VAL A 49 27.02 4.95 8.47
N MET A 50 27.17 4.65 7.17
CA MET A 50 27.60 5.64 6.19
C MET A 50 26.35 6.29 5.60
N SER A 51 26.32 7.62 5.63
CA SER A 51 25.25 8.44 5.09
C SER A 51 24.82 7.95 3.70
N PRO A 52 23.51 7.81 3.44
CA PRO A 52 23.03 7.35 2.14
C PRO A 52 23.51 8.30 1.04
N ASP A 53 24.03 7.71 -0.03
CA ASP A 53 24.38 8.39 -1.27
C ASP A 53 23.22 9.30 -1.75
N SER A 54 23.53 10.45 -2.38
CA SER A 54 22.51 11.42 -2.81
C SER A 54 21.45 10.79 -3.71
N SER A 55 21.83 9.82 -4.56
CA SER A 55 20.89 9.10 -5.43
C SER A 55 19.84 8.29 -4.65
N ILE A 56 20.26 7.60 -3.58
CA ILE A 56 19.37 6.82 -2.71
C ILE A 56 18.49 7.74 -1.86
N ARG A 57 19.02 8.90 -1.43
CA ARG A 57 18.24 9.91 -0.70
C ARG A 57 17.10 10.47 -1.55
N ASP A 58 17.34 10.70 -2.83
CA ASP A 58 16.30 11.19 -3.74
C ASP A 58 15.20 10.14 -3.96
N VAL A 59 15.58 8.87 -4.13
CA VAL A 59 14.62 7.75 -4.22
C VAL A 59 13.79 7.62 -2.94
N LEU A 60 14.42 7.65 -1.75
CA LEU A 60 13.72 7.64 -0.46
C LEU A 60 12.77 8.83 -0.32
N ARG A 61 13.17 10.01 -0.80
CA ARG A 61 12.34 11.21 -0.79
C ARG A 61 11.13 11.07 -1.68
N GLU A 62 11.28 10.52 -2.89
CA GLU A 62 10.18 10.27 -3.81
C GLU A 62 9.20 9.22 -3.27
N ILE A 63 9.72 8.13 -2.70
CA ILE A 63 8.89 7.10 -2.05
C ILE A 63 8.11 7.73 -0.90
N ASN A 64 8.77 8.50 -0.05
CA ASN A 64 8.09 9.16 1.07
C ASN A 64 7.06 10.18 0.58
N ALA A 65 7.37 10.95 -0.47
CA ALA A 65 6.42 11.88 -1.10
C ALA A 65 5.21 11.14 -1.68
N HIS A 66 5.42 9.97 -2.30
CA HIS A 66 4.36 9.10 -2.80
C HIS A 66 3.48 8.59 -1.65
N CYS A 67 4.08 8.10 -0.56
CA CYS A 67 3.33 7.65 0.62
C CYS A 67 2.59 8.79 1.34
N LYS A 68 3.15 10.02 1.32
CA LYS A 68 2.51 11.22 1.90
C LYS A 68 1.35 11.77 1.08
N LYS A 69 1.22 11.40 -0.20
CA LYS A 69 0.09 11.89 -1.01
C LYS A 69 -1.23 11.46 -0.36
N PRO A 70 -2.14 12.40 -0.07
CA PRO A 70 -3.39 12.10 0.62
C PRO A 70 -4.23 11.05 -0.12
N TRP A 71 -4.21 11.08 -1.46
CA TRP A 71 -4.84 10.07 -2.31
C TRP A 71 -4.33 8.65 -2.05
N ASN A 72 -3.00 8.48 -1.95
CA ASN A 72 -2.39 7.16 -1.74
C ASN A 72 -2.66 6.64 -0.33
N LYS A 73 -2.65 7.53 0.67
CA LYS A 73 -3.05 7.19 2.04
C LYS A 73 -4.52 6.76 2.10
N TRP A 74 -5.41 7.52 1.47
CA TRP A 74 -6.84 7.21 1.45
C TRP A 74 -7.10 5.89 0.71
N ARG A 75 -6.46 5.67 -0.43
CA ARG A 75 -6.54 4.39 -1.16
C ARG A 75 -6.00 3.21 -0.35
N ALA A 76 -4.89 3.37 0.37
CA ALA A 76 -4.34 2.34 1.24
C ALA A 76 -5.30 2.00 2.39
N THR A 77 -5.88 3.02 3.04
CA THR A 77 -6.91 2.83 4.07
C THR A 77 -8.16 2.17 3.51
N LEU A 78 -8.62 2.58 2.32
CA LEU A 78 -9.75 1.92 1.66
C LEU A 78 -9.44 0.46 1.36
N MET A 79 -8.27 0.16 0.79
CA MET A 79 -7.88 -1.21 0.49
C MET A 79 -7.84 -2.05 1.78
N HIS A 80 -7.18 -1.54 2.81
CA HIS A 80 -7.05 -2.25 4.07
C HIS A 80 -8.40 -2.47 4.77
N THR A 81 -9.28 -1.47 4.82
CA THR A 81 -10.55 -1.57 5.57
C THR A 81 -11.64 -2.29 4.77
N TYR A 82 -11.74 -2.03 3.46
CA TYR A 82 -12.82 -2.59 2.63
C TYR A 82 -12.47 -3.94 2.01
N PHE A 83 -11.21 -4.18 1.61
CA PHE A 83 -10.82 -5.49 1.05
C PHE A 83 -10.37 -6.49 2.12
N SER A 84 -10.06 -6.07 3.35
CA SER A 84 -9.81 -7.02 4.44
C SER A 84 -11.09 -7.66 5.00
N ASN A 85 -12.26 -7.05 4.78
CA ASN A 85 -13.54 -7.61 5.21
C ASN A 85 -14.53 -7.66 4.03
N PRO A 86 -14.74 -8.84 3.41
CA PRO A 86 -15.63 -8.99 2.25
C PRO A 86 -17.05 -8.47 2.52
N TRP A 87 -17.53 -8.56 3.75
CA TRP A 87 -18.86 -8.08 4.13
C TRP A 87 -19.02 -6.57 4.05
N VAL A 88 -17.97 -5.82 4.41
CA VAL A 88 -17.98 -4.35 4.33
C VAL A 88 -18.04 -3.90 2.86
N PHE A 89 -17.31 -4.58 1.98
CA PHE A 89 -17.37 -4.33 0.55
C PHE A 89 -18.78 -4.57 -0.03
N ILE A 90 -19.40 -5.70 0.31
CA ILE A 90 -20.76 -6.03 -0.15
C ILE A 90 -21.78 -5.01 0.36
N SER A 91 -21.69 -4.62 1.64
CA SER A 91 -22.58 -3.62 2.23
C SER A 91 -22.44 -2.25 1.56
N LEU A 92 -21.21 -1.82 1.29
CA LEU A 92 -20.96 -0.58 0.55
C LEU A 92 -21.59 -0.63 -0.85
N LEU A 93 -21.38 -1.74 -1.58
CA LEU A 93 -21.94 -1.91 -2.92
C LEU A 93 -23.47 -1.87 -2.90
N ALA A 94 -24.09 -2.55 -1.94
CA ALA A 94 -25.54 -2.51 -1.75
C ALA A 94 -26.05 -1.09 -1.47
N ALA A 95 -25.37 -0.34 -0.58
CA ALA A 95 -25.72 1.04 -0.28
C ALA A 95 -25.63 1.96 -1.51
N ILE A 96 -24.60 1.78 -2.36
CA ILE A 96 -24.44 2.52 -3.61
C ILE A 96 -25.60 2.22 -4.58
N ILE A 97 -25.95 0.94 -4.76
CA ILE A 97 -27.08 0.53 -5.62
C ILE A 97 -28.39 1.13 -5.10
N LEU A 98 -28.64 1.07 -3.79
CA LEU A 98 -29.82 1.66 -3.17
C LEU A 98 -29.86 3.18 -3.35
N LEU A 99 -28.73 3.87 -3.25
CA LEU A 99 -28.63 5.30 -3.51
C LEU A 99 -29.04 5.64 -4.95
N PHE A 100 -28.51 4.92 -5.94
CA PHE A 100 -28.89 5.12 -7.34
C PHE A 100 -30.36 4.82 -7.59
N ALA A 101 -30.89 3.74 -7.02
CA ALA A 101 -32.30 3.39 -7.12
C ALA A 101 -33.18 4.51 -6.52
N THR A 102 -32.80 5.05 -5.36
CA THR A 102 -33.53 6.12 -4.68
C THR A 102 -33.48 7.43 -5.48
N LEU A 103 -32.34 7.77 -6.08
CA LEU A 103 -32.21 8.94 -6.96
C LEU A 103 -33.11 8.80 -8.19
N MET A 104 -33.11 7.65 -8.85
CA MET A 104 -34.01 7.39 -9.97
C MET A 104 -35.47 7.50 -9.55
N GLN A 105 -35.87 6.85 -8.45
CA GLN A 105 -37.23 6.94 -7.91
C GLN A 105 -37.62 8.39 -7.62
N THR A 106 -36.72 9.17 -7.02
CA THR A 106 -36.96 10.57 -6.69
C THR A 106 -37.17 11.38 -7.96
N ILE A 107 -36.34 11.20 -9.00
CA ILE A 107 -36.49 11.89 -10.28
C ILE A 107 -37.84 11.54 -10.91
N TYR A 108 -38.17 10.26 -11.06
CA TYR A 108 -39.45 9.83 -11.64
C TYR A 108 -40.66 10.30 -10.83
N THR A 109 -40.54 10.40 -9.51
CA THR A 109 -41.62 10.87 -8.65
C THR A 109 -41.78 12.39 -8.73
N VAL A 110 -40.69 13.14 -8.82
CA VAL A 110 -40.67 14.60 -8.72
C VAL A 110 -40.90 15.29 -10.07
N VAL A 111 -40.38 14.76 -11.18
CA VAL A 111 -40.60 15.29 -12.53
C VAL A 111 -42.08 15.56 -12.85
N PRO A 112 -43.04 14.65 -12.59
CA PRO A 112 -44.46 14.90 -12.88
C PRO A 112 -45.12 15.96 -11.98
N PHE A 113 -44.48 16.38 -10.88
CA PHE A 113 -44.97 17.51 -10.07
C PHE A 113 -44.56 18.87 -10.64
N TYR A 114 -43.50 18.94 -11.44
CA TYR A 114 -43.01 20.17 -12.07
C TYR A 114 -43.53 20.39 -13.50
N GLU A 115 -44.14 19.38 -14.13
CA GLU A 115 -44.80 19.48 -15.45
C GLU A 115 -46.28 19.91 -15.39
N LYS A 116 -46.71 20.60 -14.32
CA LYS A 116 -48.03 21.26 -14.23
C LYS A 116 -47.86 22.77 -14.21
#